data_AF-A0A838CXE3-F1
#
_entry.id   AF-A0A838CXE3-F1
#
_cell.length_a   1.000
_cell.length_b   1.000
_cell.length_c   1.000
_cell.angle_alpha   90.00
_cell.angle_beta   90.00
_cell.angle_gamma   90.00
#
_symmetry.space_group_name_H-M   'P 1'
#
loop_
_entity.id
_entity.type
_entity.pdbx_description
1 polymer ?
#
loop_
_entity_poly.entity_id
_entity_poly.type
_entity_poly.pdbx_seq_one_letter_code
_entity_poly.pdbx_strand_id
1 'polypeptide(L)'
;MTDDRNMYNQTQNPSHSQCQEHKNYYVLIQLNDGRQLDGIITDVTKDQIEMLVSESADDSEQRQFGGRYGYRRYRRNFFPIAGLASLALLPFIRPYPYYNPYYYNPYYYPYY
;
A
#
# COMPACT_ATOMS: atom_id res chain seq x y z
N MET A 1 -30.36 16.76 -28.31
CA MET A 1 -29.01 16.18 -28.15
C MET A 1 -28.48 16.59 -26.80
N THR A 2 -28.25 15.66 -25.88
CA THR A 2 -27.55 15.91 -24.60
C THR A 2 -26.46 14.86 -24.49
N ASP A 3 -25.29 15.18 -25.05
CA ASP A 3 -24.09 14.33 -25.07
C ASP A 3 -23.07 14.79 -24.02
N ASP A 4 -23.51 15.04 -22.78
CA ASP A 4 -22.64 15.53 -21.70
C ASP A 4 -22.51 14.53 -20.54
N ARG A 5 -22.41 13.22 -20.84
CA ARG A 5 -22.25 12.17 -19.80
C ARG A 5 -21.05 11.26 -19.96
N ASN A 6 -20.05 11.67 -20.73
CA ASN A 6 -18.79 10.93 -20.80
C ASN A 6 -17.62 11.89 -20.58
N MET A 7 -17.58 12.55 -19.41
CA MET A 7 -16.32 13.05 -18.85
C MET A 7 -15.51 11.80 -18.46
N TYR A 8 -14.89 11.18 -19.45
CA TYR A 8 -13.86 10.17 -19.23
C TYR A 8 -12.88 10.77 -18.22
N ASN A 9 -12.74 10.12 -17.07
CA ASN A 9 -11.58 10.26 -16.21
C ASN A 9 -10.36 9.92 -17.07
N GLN A 10 -9.84 10.90 -17.80
CA GLN A 10 -8.53 10.81 -18.42
C GLN A 10 -7.60 10.57 -17.23
N THR A 11 -7.12 9.34 -17.10
CA THR A 11 -6.15 8.95 -16.09
C THR A 11 -4.88 9.70 -16.46
N GLN A 12 -4.80 10.98 -16.06
CA GLN A 12 -3.64 11.79 -16.31
C GLN A 12 -2.51 11.21 -15.48
N ASN A 13 -1.35 11.08 -16.11
CA ASN A 13 -0.15 10.66 -15.41
C ASN A 13 0.03 11.56 -14.16
N PRO A 14 0.47 11.00 -13.03
CA PRO A 14 0.68 11.76 -11.82
C PRO A 14 1.56 12.98 -12.07
N SER A 15 1.07 14.14 -11.66
CA SER A 15 1.84 15.38 -11.68
C SER A 15 2.85 15.42 -10.53
N HIS A 16 3.86 16.29 -10.65
CA HIS A 16 4.80 16.57 -9.57
C HIS A 16 4.08 17.01 -8.29
N SER A 17 3.05 17.87 -8.39
CA SER A 17 2.29 18.35 -7.23
C SER A 17 1.58 17.20 -6.50
N GLN A 18 0.99 16.26 -7.25
CA GLN A 18 0.36 15.08 -6.66
C GLN A 18 1.40 14.20 -5.95
N CYS A 19 2.56 13.97 -6.56
CA CYS A 19 3.64 13.23 -5.91
C CYS A 19 4.08 13.91 -4.61
N GLN A 20 4.22 15.25 -4.63
CA GLN A 20 4.62 16.05 -3.48
C GLN A 20 3.62 15.97 -2.32
N GLU A 21 2.32 15.99 -2.62
CA GLU A 21 1.24 15.83 -1.64
C GLU A 21 1.28 14.45 -0.96
N HIS A 22 1.71 13.42 -1.71
CA HIS A 22 1.82 12.05 -1.22
C HIS A 22 3.18 11.75 -0.55
N LYS A 23 4.05 12.76 -0.37
CA LYS A 23 5.31 12.60 0.37
C LYS A 23 5.03 12.16 1.81
N ASN A 24 5.78 11.17 2.28
CA ASN A 24 5.66 10.50 3.58
C ASN A 24 4.40 9.63 3.76
N TYR A 25 3.62 9.37 2.70
CA TYR A 25 2.49 8.46 2.75
C TYR A 25 2.80 7.12 2.08
N TYR A 26 2.08 6.08 2.50
CA TYR A 26 2.08 4.80 1.83
C TYR A 26 1.18 4.88 0.59
N VAL A 27 1.75 4.59 -0.57
CA VAL A 27 1.06 4.70 -1.86
C VAL A 27 1.23 3.43 -2.67
N LEU A 28 0.29 3.23 -3.59
CA LEU A 28 0.40 2.28 -4.69
C LEU A 28 0.68 3.09 -5.96
N ILE A 29 1.74 2.73 -6.68
CA ILE A 29 2.07 3.31 -7.98
C ILE A 29 1.93 2.25 -9.07
N GLN A 30 1.55 2.69 -10.26
CA GLN A 30 1.67 1.91 -11.49
C GLN A 30 2.61 2.62 -12.44
N LEU A 31 3.57 1.89 -12.97
CA LEU A 31 4.50 2.36 -13.98
C LEU A 31 3.89 2.20 -15.38
N ASN A 32 4.41 2.95 -16.36
CA ASN A 32 3.98 2.86 -17.76
C ASN A 32 4.21 1.47 -18.40
N ASP A 33 5.12 0.67 -17.85
CA ASP A 33 5.34 -0.72 -18.28
C ASP A 33 4.32 -1.71 -17.67
N GLY A 34 3.37 -1.21 -16.88
CA GLY A 34 2.32 -1.99 -16.24
C GLY A 34 2.68 -2.54 -14.86
N ARG A 35 3.94 -2.43 -14.41
CA ARG A 35 4.34 -2.89 -13.08
C ARG A 35 3.67 -2.07 -11.99
N GLN A 36 3.20 -2.75 -10.94
CA GLN A 36 2.66 -2.13 -9.75
C GLN A 36 3.64 -2.29 -8.59
N LEU A 37 3.86 -1.22 -7.86
CA LEU A 37 4.74 -1.17 -6.70
C LEU A 37 4.04 -0.42 -5.58
N ASP A 38 4.25 -0.83 -4.35
CA ASP A 38 3.74 -0.16 -3.18
C ASP A 38 4.89 0.22 -2.25
N GLY A 39 4.70 1.25 -1.43
CA GLY A 39 5.76 1.78 -0.60
C GLY A 39 5.50 3.17 -0.08
N ILE A 40 6.52 3.79 0.49
CA ILE A 40 6.45 5.15 1.05
C ILE A 40 7.30 6.09 0.20
N ILE A 41 6.71 7.19 -0.28
CA ILE A 41 7.50 8.25 -0.93
C ILE A 41 8.28 9.00 0.14
N THR A 42 9.61 8.96 0.10
CA THR A 42 10.49 9.66 1.06
C THR A 42 10.88 11.04 0.57
N ASP A 43 10.99 11.23 -0.74
CA ASP A 43 11.29 12.53 -1.33
C ASP A 43 10.71 12.69 -2.74
N VAL A 44 10.56 13.94 -3.16
CA VAL A 44 10.10 14.31 -4.50
C VAL A 44 11.01 15.40 -5.02
N THR A 45 11.71 15.09 -6.09
CA THR A 45 12.56 16.04 -6.81
C THR A 45 11.83 16.52 -8.07
N LYS A 46 12.49 17.37 -8.87
CA LYS A 46 11.89 18.01 -10.04
C LYS A 46 11.28 17.02 -11.06
N ASP A 47 11.89 15.85 -11.23
CA ASP A 47 11.57 14.89 -12.30
C ASP A 47 11.39 13.44 -11.81
N GLN A 48 11.73 13.16 -10.55
CA GLN A 48 11.65 11.81 -9.98
C GLN A 48 11.18 11.82 -8.52
N ILE A 49 10.56 10.72 -8.11
CA ILE A 49 10.26 10.40 -6.71
C ILE A 49 11.31 9.45 -6.14
N GLU A 50 11.65 9.63 -4.88
CA GLU A 50 12.34 8.64 -4.07
C GLU A 50 11.29 7.85 -3.26
N MET A 51 11.36 6.52 -3.33
CA MET A 51 10.39 5.65 -2.68
C MET A 51 11.08 4.49 -1.96
N LEU A 52 10.66 4.23 -0.73
CA LEU A 52 10.89 2.97 -0.02
C LEU A 52 9.88 1.94 -0.49
N VAL A 53 10.28 1.13 -1.47
CA VAL A 53 9.45 0.09 -2.09
C VAL A 53 9.36 -1.12 -1.18
N SER A 54 8.15 -1.64 -1.00
CA SER A 54 7.89 -2.84 -0.23
C SER A 54 8.26 -4.08 -1.07
N GLU A 55 9.13 -4.92 -0.51
CA GLU A 55 9.51 -6.22 -1.07
C GLU A 55 9.02 -7.32 -0.13
N SER A 56 8.36 -8.35 -0.69
CA SER A 56 8.13 -9.60 0.03
C SER A 56 9.49 -10.28 0.22
N ALA A 57 9.97 -10.36 1.46
CA ALA A 57 11.04 -11.29 1.77
C ALA A 57 10.43 -12.69 1.85
N ASP A 58 10.47 -13.41 0.73
CA ASP A 58 10.16 -14.83 0.75
C ASP A 58 11.28 -15.54 1.52
N ASP A 59 11.08 -15.76 2.83
CA ASP A 59 11.85 -16.72 3.62
C ASP A 59 11.50 -18.12 3.10
N SER A 60 12.10 -18.48 1.96
CA SER A 60 11.87 -19.71 1.21
C SER A 60 12.19 -20.99 2.00
N GLU A 61 12.71 -20.89 3.22
CA GLU A 61 13.10 -22.03 4.06
C GLU A 61 12.18 -22.33 5.25
N GLN A 62 11.14 -21.54 5.54
CA GLN A 62 10.36 -21.69 6.78
C GLN A 62 8.91 -22.16 6.59
N ARG A 63 8.66 -23.03 5.59
CA ARG A 63 7.32 -23.58 5.28
C ARG A 63 6.90 -24.80 6.13
N GLN A 64 7.49 -25.05 7.29
CA GLN A 64 7.14 -26.22 8.12
C GLN A 64 6.32 -25.92 9.38
N PHE A 65 6.17 -24.67 9.82
CA PHE A 65 5.35 -24.35 10.99
C PHE A 65 4.61 -23.03 10.83
N GLY A 66 3.28 -23.12 10.71
CA GLY A 66 2.26 -22.10 10.99
C GLY A 66 2.63 -20.62 10.80
N GLY A 67 2.14 -20.03 9.70
CA GLY A 67 1.72 -18.63 9.63
C GLY A 67 2.67 -17.59 10.22
N ARG A 68 3.90 -17.51 9.73
CA ARG A 68 4.77 -16.36 10.04
C ARG A 68 4.49 -15.26 9.04
N TYR A 69 4.02 -14.12 9.54
CA TYR A 69 3.96 -12.86 8.80
C TYR A 69 5.35 -12.60 8.22
N GLY A 70 5.51 -12.76 6.91
CA GLY A 70 6.76 -12.46 6.23
C GLY A 70 7.17 -11.02 6.54
N TYR A 71 8.45 -10.81 6.83
CA TYR A 71 8.96 -9.46 7.05
C TYR A 71 8.92 -8.72 5.71
N ARG A 72 8.25 -7.56 5.65
CA ARG A 72 8.39 -6.66 4.51
C ARG A 72 9.72 -5.96 4.60
N ARG A 73 10.56 -6.12 3.58
CA ARG A 73 11.80 -5.35 3.45
C ARG A 73 11.51 -4.13 2.61
N TYR A 74 12.02 -2.98 3.01
CA TYR A 74 11.90 -1.76 2.23
C TYR A 74 13.21 -1.43 1.55
N ARG A 75 13.19 -1.22 0.23
CA ARG A 75 14.36 -0.78 -0.54
C ARG A 75 14.12 0.57 -1.16
N ARG A 76 15.12 1.44 -1.04
CA ARG A 76 15.10 2.77 -1.66
C ARG A 76 15.28 2.63 -3.16
N ASN A 77 14.32 3.13 -3.92
CA ASN A 77 14.35 3.21 -5.37
C ASN A 77 13.93 4.61 -5.83
N PHE A 78 14.36 4.97 -7.03
CA PHE A 78 14.00 6.24 -7.68
C PHE A 78 13.17 5.94 -8.92
N PHE A 79 12.07 6.67 -9.09
CA PHE A 79 11.18 6.50 -10.23
C PHE A 79 10.93 7.85 -10.91
N PRO A 80 11.09 7.96 -12.24
CA PRO A 80 10.77 9.19 -12.96
C PRO A 80 9.27 9.44 -12.90
N ILE A 81 8.85 10.67 -12.62
CA ILE A 81 7.44 11.09 -12.57
C ILE A 81 6.76 10.84 -13.91
N ALA A 82 7.47 11.11 -15.02
CA ALA A 82 6.98 10.83 -16.38
C ALA A 82 6.76 9.32 -16.66
N GLY A 83 7.38 8.45 -15.87
CA GLY A 83 7.23 6.99 -15.94
C GLY A 83 6.05 6.45 -15.14
N LEU A 84 5.37 7.30 -14.35
CA LEU A 84 4.20 6.91 -13.58
C LEU A 84 2.95 6.98 -14.45
N ALA A 85 2.21 5.89 -14.50
CA ALA A 85 0.88 5.80 -15.10
C ALA A 85 -0.20 6.16 -14.08
N SER A 86 -0.02 5.79 -12.81
CA SER A 86 -0.95 6.13 -11.72
C SER A 86 -0.26 6.23 -10.37
N LEU A 87 -0.88 6.99 -9.47
CA LEU A 87 -0.49 7.19 -8.08
C LEU A 87 -1.77 7.20 -7.24
N ALA A 88 -1.86 6.31 -6.26
CA ALA A 88 -2.99 6.22 -5.35
C ALA A 88 -2.54 6.15 -3.90
N LEU A 89 -3.16 6.95 -3.04
CA LEU A 89 -3.00 6.85 -1.60
C LEU A 89 -3.66 5.55 -1.12
N LEU A 90 -2.93 4.72 -0.38
CA LEU A 90 -3.51 3.58 0.30
C LEU A 90 -4.14 4.07 1.62
N PRO A 91 -5.48 4.04 1.76
CA PRO A 91 -6.08 4.43 3.02
C PRO A 91 -5.65 3.41 4.08
N PHE A 92 -5.08 3.89 5.19
CA PHE A 92 -4.86 3.08 6.38
C PHE A 92 -6.20 2.75 7.04
N ILE A 93 -7.05 1.97 6.38
CA ILE A 93 -8.21 1.37 7.01
C ILE A 93 -7.63 0.26 7.89
N ARG A 94 -7.56 0.50 9.20
CA ARG A 94 -7.39 -0.59 10.17
C ARG A 94 -8.76 -1.04 10.65
N PRO A 95 -9.40 -2.07 10.09
CA PRO A 95 -10.45 -2.78 10.79
C PRO A 95 -9.84 -4.07 11.33
N TYR A 96 -9.13 -4.00 12.45
CA TYR A 96 -8.90 -5.21 13.24
C TYR A 96 -9.15 -4.91 14.71
N PRO A 97 -10.30 -5.34 15.27
CA PRO A 97 -10.41 -5.42 16.71
C PRO A 97 -9.32 -6.38 17.18
N TYR A 98 -8.53 -5.92 18.13
CA TYR A 98 -7.64 -6.76 18.92
C TYR A 98 -8.50 -7.90 19.49
N TYR A 99 -8.35 -9.12 18.97
CA TYR A 99 -8.92 -10.29 19.64
C TYR A 99 -8.10 -10.46 20.92
N ASN A 100 -8.64 -9.97 22.03
CA ASN A 100 -8.09 -10.17 23.35
C ASN A 100 -8.42 -11.61 23.76
N PRO A 101 -7.44 -12.52 23.88
CA PRO A 101 -7.69 -13.92 24.21
C PRO A 101 -8.15 -14.15 25.66
N TYR A 102 -8.28 -13.09 26.48
CA TYR A 102 -8.67 -13.18 27.89
C TYR A 102 -10.10 -12.71 28.17
N TYR A 103 -11.07 -13.07 27.32
CA TYR A 103 -12.47 -13.00 27.74
C TYR A 103 -12.79 -14.22 28.61
N TYR A 104 -12.50 -14.06 29.90
CA TYR A 104 -12.88 -14.95 31.00
C TYR A 104 -14.40 -15.19 30.95
N ASN A 105 -14.81 -16.43 30.73
CA ASN A 105 -16.21 -16.86 30.77
C ASN A 105 -16.64 -17.04 32.23
N PRO A 106 -17.56 -16.22 32.80
CA PRO A 106 -17.87 -16.28 34.22
C PRO A 106 -19.07 -17.18 34.58
N TYR A 107 -19.57 -18.04 33.69
CA TYR A 107 -20.71 -18.90 34.03
C TYR A 107 -20.53 -20.36 33.59
N TYR A 108 -19.85 -21.12 34.44
CA TYR A 108 -20.03 -22.56 34.49
C TYR A 108 -20.04 -23.02 35.95
N TYR A 109 -21.23 -23.20 36.51
CA TYR A 109 -21.43 -23.98 37.74
C TYR A 109 -22.40 -25.12 37.43
N PRO A 110 -21.93 -26.37 37.35
CA PRO A 110 -22.81 -27.52 37.41
C PRO A 110 -23.17 -27.77 38.88
N TYR A 111 -24.47 -27.75 39.20
CA TYR A 111 -24.97 -28.35 40.44
C TYR A 111 -25.11 -29.86 40.22
N TYR A 112 -24.52 -30.64 41.14
CA TYR A 112 -24.75 -32.08 41.30
C TYR A 112 -26.05 -32.32 42.07
#